data_AF-A0A659UJJ3-F1
#
_entry.id   AF-A0A659UJJ3-F1
#
_cell.length_a   1.000
_cell.length_b   1.000
_cell.length_c   1.000
_cell.angle_alpha   90.00
_cell.angle_beta   90.00
_cell.angle_gamma   90.00
#
_symmetry.space_group_name_H-M   'P 1'
#
loop_
_entity.id
_entity.type
_entity.pdbx_description
1 polymer ?
#
loop_
_entity_poly.entity_id
_entity_poly.type
_entity_poly.pdbx_seq_one_letter_code
_entity_poly.pdbx_strand_id
1 'polypeptide(L)'
;ASRPTNVLLPVAETSPSASKVEMLVATTRSRSSNPAEMFTGERGLAPSFAEITVSIPPASVRKVGEVAWPKKLPSNPATDFAVVQTDDLTVQT
;
A
#
# COMPACT_ATOMS: atom_id res chain seq x y z
N ALA A 1 -5.18 9.68 18.60
CA ALA A 1 -4.81 8.33 18.12
C ALA A 1 -3.70 8.45 17.08
N SER A 2 -2.63 7.66 17.16
CA SER A 2 -1.60 7.57 16.12
C SER A 2 -2.11 6.72 14.94
N ARG A 3 -1.61 6.97 13.73
CA ARG A 3 -1.91 6.16 12.55
C ARG A 3 -1.18 4.81 12.65
N PRO A 4 -1.76 3.72 12.13
CA PRO A 4 -1.05 2.45 12.04
C PRO A 4 0.19 2.61 11.15
N THR A 5 1.30 2.01 11.58
CA THR A 5 2.55 1.89 10.81
C THR A 5 2.61 0.53 10.12
N ASN A 6 3.54 0.34 9.18
CA ASN A 6 3.80 -0.95 8.53
C ASN A 6 2.61 -1.51 7.73
N VAL A 7 1.83 -0.64 7.09
CA VAL A 7 0.59 -1.02 6.38
C VAL A 7 0.82 -1.53 4.95
N LEU A 8 2.05 -1.44 4.43
CA LEU A 8 2.34 -1.79 3.03
C LEU A 8 2.79 -3.25 2.85
N LEU A 9 2.85 -4.06 3.91
CA LEU A 9 3.12 -5.49 3.75
C LEU A 9 1.98 -6.14 2.96
N PRO A 10 2.26 -6.81 1.83
CA PRO A 10 1.24 -7.49 1.06
C PRO A 10 0.53 -8.57 1.88
N VAL A 11 -0.80 -8.61 1.78
CA VAL A 11 -1.63 -9.70 2.27
C VAL A 11 -2.21 -10.50 1.11
N ALA A 12 -2.60 -11.74 1.36
CA ALA A 12 -3.27 -12.55 0.36
C ALA A 12 -4.59 -11.88 -0.09
N GLU A 13 -4.86 -11.88 -1.38
CA GLU A 13 -6.16 -11.47 -1.91
C GLU A 13 -7.20 -12.54 -1.56
N THR A 14 -8.15 -12.18 -0.69
CA THR A 14 -9.19 -13.08 -0.18
C THR A 14 -10.60 -12.62 -0.53
N SER A 15 -10.76 -11.48 -1.21
CA SER A 15 -12.04 -10.85 -1.51
C SER A 15 -12.26 -10.72 -3.03
N PRO A 16 -12.91 -11.69 -3.68
CA PRO A 16 -13.19 -11.62 -5.12
C PRO A 16 -14.05 -10.42 -5.55
N SER A 17 -14.80 -9.83 -4.62
CA SER A 17 -15.64 -8.66 -4.87
C SER A 17 -14.91 -7.33 -4.65
N ALA A 18 -13.67 -7.35 -4.14
CA ALA A 18 -12.84 -6.16 -4.03
C ALA A 18 -12.36 -5.73 -5.41
N SER A 19 -12.39 -4.43 -5.68
CA SER A 19 -11.75 -3.86 -6.87
C SER A 19 -10.26 -3.64 -6.59
N LYS A 20 -9.42 -3.69 -7.61
CA LYS A 20 -7.98 -3.46 -7.48
C LYS A 20 -7.57 -2.15 -8.12
N VAL A 21 -6.62 -1.47 -7.50
CA VAL A 21 -5.95 -0.31 -8.05
C VAL A 21 -4.46 -0.58 -8.08
N GLU A 22 -3.91 -0.64 -9.28
CA GLU A 22 -2.48 -0.72 -9.54
C GLU A 22 -1.92 0.70 -9.62
N MET A 23 -0.83 0.97 -8.89
CA MET A 23 -0.21 2.29 -8.79
C MET A 23 1.28 2.19 -9.06
N LEU A 24 1.76 2.99 -10.01
CA LEU A 24 3.17 3.28 -10.16
C LEU A 24 3.54 4.45 -9.24
N VAL A 25 4.48 4.20 -8.34
CA VAL A 25 5.04 5.20 -7.43
C VAL A 25 6.36 5.69 -8.01
N ALA A 26 6.50 7.01 -8.12
CA ALA A 26 7.76 7.68 -8.43
C ALA A 26 8.04 8.72 -7.33
N THR A 27 9.16 8.59 -6.63
CA THR A 27 9.46 9.41 -5.45
C THR A 27 10.92 9.83 -5.38
N THR A 28 11.18 10.97 -4.72
CA THR A 28 12.54 11.41 -4.37
C THR A 28 12.96 10.96 -2.96
N ARG A 29 12.15 10.12 -2.31
CA ARG A 29 12.44 9.56 -0.99
C ARG A 29 13.46 8.43 -1.09
N SER A 30 14.29 8.28 -0.05
CA SER A 30 15.19 7.13 0.11
C SER A 30 14.39 5.85 0.32
N ARG A 31 14.92 4.71 -0.15
CA ARG A 31 14.33 3.40 0.16
C ARG A 31 14.44 3.09 1.65
N SER A 32 13.38 2.49 2.19
CA SER A 32 13.39 1.97 3.57
C SER A 32 14.00 0.58 3.59
N SER A 33 14.70 0.24 4.67
CA SER A 33 15.06 -1.16 4.96
C SER A 33 13.87 -1.98 5.45
N ASN A 34 12.76 -1.31 5.80
CA ASN A 34 11.51 -1.94 6.20
C ASN A 34 10.57 -2.03 4.98
N PRO A 35 10.31 -3.25 4.46
CA PRO A 35 9.43 -3.42 3.30
C PRO A 35 7.98 -2.99 3.57
N ALA A 36 7.57 -2.91 4.85
CA ALA A 36 6.26 -2.43 5.25
C ALA A 36 6.05 -0.92 5.09
N GLU A 37 7.12 -0.18 4.78
CA GLU A 37 7.15 1.27 4.57
C GLU A 37 7.58 1.65 3.14
N MET A 38 8.38 0.79 2.48
CA MET A 38 8.99 0.95 1.15
C MET A 38 9.95 2.16 1.02
N PHE A 39 9.55 3.35 1.48
CA PHE A 39 10.32 4.59 1.40
C PHE A 39 10.31 5.33 2.74
N THR A 40 11.42 6.01 3.06
CA THR A 40 11.58 6.73 4.31
C THR A 40 11.11 8.20 4.22
N GLY A 41 11.27 8.94 5.32
CA GLY A 41 11.02 10.38 5.42
C GLY A 41 11.97 11.25 4.57
N GLU A 42 13.15 10.72 4.29
CA GLU A 42 14.36 11.41 3.88
C GLU A 42 14.52 11.41 2.36
N ARG A 43 15.28 12.37 1.84
CA ARG A 43 15.55 12.50 0.40
C ARG A 43 16.63 11.52 -0.03
N GLY A 44 16.39 10.81 -1.13
CA GLY A 44 17.35 9.94 -1.81
C GLY A 44 18.23 10.69 -2.81
N LEU A 45 19.36 10.08 -3.19
CA LEU A 45 20.30 10.63 -4.18
C LEU A 45 19.75 10.56 -5.61
N ALA A 46 18.83 9.64 -5.89
CA ALA A 46 18.16 9.48 -7.16
C ALA A 46 16.67 9.16 -6.94
N PRO A 47 15.80 9.40 -7.94
CA PRO A 47 14.41 8.96 -7.87
C PRO A 47 14.33 7.44 -7.67
N SER A 48 13.37 7.01 -6.85
CA SER A 48 13.05 5.60 -6.64
C SER A 48 11.63 5.32 -7.11
N PHE A 49 11.41 4.07 -7.53
CA PHE A 49 10.15 3.63 -8.12
C PHE A 49 9.67 2.36 -7.43
N ALA A 50 8.35 2.19 -7.39
CA ALA A 50 7.70 0.98 -6.93
C ALA A 50 6.37 0.79 -7.64
N GLU A 51 5.91 -0.44 -7.72
CA GLU A 51 4.54 -0.79 -8.08
C GLU A 51 3.80 -1.25 -6.82
N ILE A 52 2.60 -0.72 -6.60
CA ILE A 52 1.77 -1.11 -5.45
C ILE A 52 0.37 -1.42 -5.96
N THR A 53 -0.15 -2.61 -5.62
CA THR A 53 -1.54 -2.95 -5.86
C THR A 53 -2.33 -2.93 -4.55
N VAL A 54 -3.40 -2.14 -4.53
CA VAL A 54 -4.31 -2.01 -3.39
C VAL A 54 -5.67 -2.62 -3.73
N SER A 55 -6.15 -3.54 -2.91
CA SER A 55 -7.53 -4.01 -2.93
C SER A 55 -8.42 -3.04 -2.17
N ILE A 56 -9.54 -2.67 -2.78
CA ILE A 56 -10.56 -1.78 -2.20
C ILE A 56 -11.84 -2.60 -2.00
N PRO A 57 -12.34 -2.74 -0.76
CA PRO A 57 -13.53 -3.51 -0.50
C PRO A 57 -14.77 -2.82 -1.09
N PRO A 58 -15.86 -3.57 -1.35
CA PRO A 58 -17.09 -3.03 -1.91
C PRO A 58 -17.65 -1.84 -1.11
N ALA A 59 -18.32 -0.90 -1.80
CA ALA A 59 -18.94 0.25 -1.15
C ALA A 59 -20.01 -0.10 -0.10
N SER A 60 -20.54 -1.33 -0.11
CA SER A 60 -21.49 -1.80 0.91
C SER A 60 -20.87 -2.00 2.29
N VAL A 61 -19.54 -2.16 2.37
CA VAL A 61 -18.82 -2.43 3.62
C VAL A 61 -17.85 -1.32 4.03
N ARG A 62 -17.81 -0.22 3.26
CA ARG A 62 -17.02 0.99 3.56
C ARG A 62 -17.82 2.25 3.26
N LYS A 63 -17.48 3.37 3.90
CA LYS A 63 -18.06 4.67 3.57
C LYS A 63 -17.23 5.37 2.49
N VAL A 64 -17.82 5.55 1.30
CA VAL A 64 -17.15 6.22 0.18
C VAL A 64 -16.86 7.68 0.54
N GLY A 65 -15.65 8.15 0.23
CA GLY A 65 -15.19 9.52 0.53
C GLY A 65 -14.51 9.69 1.89
N GLU A 66 -14.52 8.68 2.75
CA GLU A 66 -13.77 8.72 4.01
C GLU A 66 -12.36 8.15 3.86
N VAL A 67 -11.41 8.72 4.62
CA VAL A 67 -10.08 8.15 4.79
C VAL A 67 -10.19 6.93 5.71
N ALA A 68 -9.96 5.75 5.15
CA ALA A 68 -10.02 4.49 5.89
C ALA A 68 -8.61 3.99 6.22
N TRP A 69 -8.37 3.67 7.49
CA TRP A 69 -7.21 2.91 7.95
C TRP A 69 -7.66 1.51 8.36
N PRO A 70 -6.82 0.47 8.17
CA PRO A 70 -7.15 -0.86 8.65
C PRO A 70 -7.25 -0.82 10.17
N LYS A 71 -8.32 -1.40 10.72
CA LYS A 71 -8.57 -1.42 12.17
C LYS A 71 -7.59 -2.35 12.91
N LYS A 72 -7.05 -3.34 12.20
CA LYS A 72 -6.09 -4.32 12.68
C LYS A 72 -5.14 -4.67 11.55
N LEU A 73 -3.90 -4.98 11.89
CA LEU A 73 -2.93 -5.57 10.98
C LEU A 73 -2.78 -7.08 11.27
N PRO A 74 -2.60 -7.93 10.25
CA PRO A 74 -2.69 -7.61 8.81
C PRO A 74 -4.10 -7.16 8.40
N SER A 75 -4.21 -6.33 7.37
CA SER A 75 -5.49 -5.84 6.86
C SER A 75 -6.30 -6.97 6.23
N ASN A 76 -7.63 -6.84 6.25
CA ASN A 76 -8.53 -7.82 5.63
C ASN A 76 -9.13 -7.22 4.34
N PRO A 77 -8.79 -7.72 3.13
CA PRO A 77 -9.33 -7.24 1.85
C PRO A 77 -10.87 -7.22 1.74
N ALA A 78 -11.57 -8.02 2.57
CA ALA A 78 -13.03 -8.02 2.59
C ALA A 78 -13.64 -6.81 3.33
N THR A 79 -12.88 -6.13 4.18
CA THR A 79 -13.40 -5.05 5.05
C THR A 79 -12.55 -3.78 5.03
N ASP A 80 -11.26 -3.88 4.71
CA ASP A 80 -10.28 -2.81 4.75
C ASP A 80 -9.64 -2.62 3.38
N PHE A 81 -9.09 -1.43 3.15
CA PHE A 81 -8.11 -1.25 2.09
C PHE A 81 -6.88 -2.08 2.46
N ALA A 82 -6.40 -2.89 1.54
CA ALA A 82 -5.26 -3.76 1.79
C ALA A 82 -4.29 -3.73 0.61
N VAL A 83 -2.99 -3.72 0.92
CA VAL A 83 -1.96 -3.92 -0.09
C VAL A 83 -1.89 -5.41 -0.38
N VAL A 84 -2.04 -5.79 -1.64
CA VAL A 84 -2.01 -7.21 -2.07
C VAL A 84 -0.79 -7.54 -2.91
N GLN A 85 -0.07 -6.51 -3.39
CA GLN A 85 1.21 -6.65 -4.07
C GLN A 85 2.05 -5.39 -3.91
N THR A 86 3.35 -5.58 -3.78
CA THR A 86 4.37 -4.52 -3.87
C THR A 86 5.54 -5.04 -4.69
N ASP A 87 6.08 -4.21 -5.55
CA ASP A 87 7.33 -4.48 -6.26
C ASP A 87 8.25 -3.25 -6.21
N ASP A 88 9.54 -3.48 -5.95
CA ASP A 88 10.56 -2.46 -5.96
C ASP A 88 11.18 -2.37 -7.35
N LEU A 89 10.84 -1.30 -8.07
CA LEU A 89 11.26 -1.15 -9.45
C LEU A 89 12.65 -0.51 -9.51
N THR A 90 13.54 -1.13 -10.28
CA THR A 90 14.85 -0.58 -10.62
C THR A 90 14.86 -0.17 -12.08
N VAL A 91 15.29 1.06 -12.36
CA VAL A 91 15.45 1.52 -13.73
C VAL A 91 16.77 0.96 -14.23
N GLN A 92 16.72 0.03 -15.19
CA GLN A 92 17.91 -0.40 -15.91
C GLN A 92 18.39 0.79 -16.75
N THR A 93 19.64 1.19 -16.53
CA THR A 93 20.29 2.30 -17.23
C THR A 93 21.25 1.75 -18.27
#